data_AF-A0A2V8BU37-F1
#
_entry.id   AF-A0A2V8BU37-F1
#
_cell.length_a   1.000
_cell.length_b   1.000
_cell.length_c   1.000
_cell.angle_alpha   90.00
_cell.angle_beta   90.00
_cell.angle_gamma   90.00
#
_symmetry.space_group_name_H-M   'P 1'
#
loop_
_entity.id
_entity.type
_entity.pdbx_description
1 polymer ?
#
loop_
_entity_poly.entity_id
_entity_poly.type
_entity_poly.pdbx_seq_one_letter_code
_entity_poly.pdbx_strand_id
1 'polypeptide(L)'
;MGPYVAPGKYSVTLSQRVGGVVSPLAGPVTFNIVMDPQGVHTVAEESARWQFQEKLQALRRDIAGSLELANSTSTRLEAIRRALDATPAAPRPLHDQARAVQRRLSAILVELQGDRRLGARSVPTPVAISERANNISSELNRTLARPTTTHEQQFQIASELFSAERSALRGLVETDVPAIEKELERLGAPYTPGRIPLVN
;
A
#
# COMPACT_ATOMS: atom_id res chain seq x y z
N MET A 1 -2.63 2.45 16.26
CA MET A 1 -3.96 2.57 16.86
C MET A 1 -5.00 2.54 15.75
N GLY A 2 -6.00 1.67 15.87
CA GLY A 2 -7.16 1.63 14.96
C GLY A 2 -8.23 2.64 15.37
N PRO A 3 -9.22 2.90 14.49
CA PRO A 3 -10.33 3.81 14.80
C PRO A 3 -11.21 3.32 15.96
N TYR A 4 -11.87 4.24 16.66
CA TYR A 4 -12.96 3.92 17.58
C TYR A 4 -14.13 3.30 16.83
N VAL A 5 -14.65 2.18 17.33
CA VAL A 5 -15.80 1.48 16.76
C VAL A 5 -17.12 2.20 17.07
N ALA A 6 -18.13 1.98 16.24
CA ALA A 6 -19.47 2.52 16.48
C ALA A 6 -20.15 1.84 17.70
N PRO A 7 -21.13 2.50 18.33
CA PRO A 7 -21.99 1.86 19.33
C PRO A 7 -22.69 0.62 18.76
N GLY A 8 -22.79 -0.44 19.55
CA GLY A 8 -23.34 -1.72 19.09
C GLY A 8 -23.02 -2.89 20.00
N LYS A 9 -23.51 -4.08 19.61
CA LYS A 9 -23.26 -5.34 20.31
C LYS A 9 -22.05 -6.04 19.71
N TYR A 10 -21.05 -6.32 20.54
CA TYR A 10 -19.79 -6.93 20.14
C TYR A 10 -19.54 -8.22 20.93
N SER A 11 -18.76 -9.13 20.35
CA SER A 11 -18.29 -10.33 21.04
C SER A 11 -16.78 -10.51 20.90
N VAL A 12 -16.16 -11.08 21.94
CA VAL A 12 -14.74 -11.40 21.95
C VAL A 12 -14.53 -12.88 22.26
N THR A 13 -13.58 -13.48 21.55
CA THR A 13 -13.11 -14.85 21.74
C THR A 13 -11.60 -14.87 21.92
N LEU A 14 -11.10 -15.76 22.77
CA LEU A 14 -9.67 -16.01 22.94
C LEU A 14 -9.31 -17.35 22.33
N SER A 15 -8.24 -17.38 21.54
CA SER A 15 -7.71 -18.60 20.93
C SER A 15 -6.20 -18.66 21.09
N GLN A 16 -5.67 -19.88 21.20
CA GLN A 16 -4.24 -20.16 21.19
C GLN A 16 -3.83 -20.67 19.82
N ARG A 17 -2.66 -20.26 19.32
CA ARG A 17 -2.01 -20.90 18.17
C ARG A 17 -0.72 -21.58 18.61
N VAL A 18 -0.65 -22.90 18.47
CA VAL A 18 0.56 -23.70 18.74
C VAL A 18 0.84 -24.57 17.52
N GLY A 19 2.04 -24.43 16.93
CA GLY A 19 2.44 -25.22 15.76
C GLY A 19 1.53 -25.08 14.54
N GLY A 20 0.89 -23.91 14.35
CA GLY A 20 -0.06 -23.68 13.26
C GLY A 20 -1.50 -24.11 13.55
N VAL A 21 -1.74 -24.88 14.62
CA VAL A 21 -3.09 -25.28 15.07
C VAL A 21 -3.68 -24.19 15.94
N VAL A 22 -4.91 -23.75 15.62
CA VAL A 22 -5.66 -22.76 16.41
C VAL A 22 -6.68 -23.49 17.27
N SER A 23 -6.55 -23.41 18.60
CA SER A 23 -7.51 -23.97 19.56
C SER A 23 -8.24 -22.85 20.32
N PRO A 24 -9.56 -22.98 20.55
CA PRO A 24 -10.28 -22.02 21.38
C PRO A 24 -9.84 -22.15 22.85
N LEU A 25 -9.69 -21.02 23.54
CA LEU A 25 -9.39 -20.97 24.98
C LEU A 25 -10.56 -20.43 25.80
N ALA A 26 -11.27 -19.41 25.30
CA ALA A 26 -12.38 -18.80 26.01
C ALA A 26 -13.33 -18.03 25.06
N GLY A 27 -14.56 -17.80 25.54
CA GLY A 27 -15.59 -17.04 24.84
C GLY A 27 -16.57 -17.89 24.01
N PRO A 28 -17.54 -17.25 23.34
CA PRO A 28 -17.68 -15.79 23.18
C PRO A 28 -18.22 -15.09 24.43
N VAL A 29 -17.62 -13.95 24.79
CA VAL A 29 -18.20 -13.00 25.76
C VAL A 29 -18.77 -11.82 24.99
N THR A 30 -20.03 -11.48 25.26
CA THR A 30 -20.73 -10.39 24.57
C THR A 30 -20.78 -9.15 25.45
N PHE A 31 -20.60 -7.98 24.85
CA PHE A 31 -20.72 -6.68 25.50
C PHE A 31 -21.34 -5.65 24.55
N ASN A 32 -21.90 -4.58 25.10
CA ASN A 32 -22.43 -3.46 24.33
C ASN A 32 -21.50 -2.25 24.47
N ILE A 33 -21.21 -1.61 23.35
CA ILE A 33 -20.61 -0.29 23.30
C ILE A 33 -21.76 0.71 23.21
N VAL A 34 -21.79 1.62 24.17
CA VAL A 34 -22.80 2.68 24.28
C VAL A 34 -22.12 4.04 24.17
N MET A 35 -22.86 5.05 23.74
CA MET A 35 -22.35 6.41 23.81
C MET A 35 -22.39 6.94 25.24
N ASP A 36 -21.48 7.86 25.54
CA ASP A 36 -21.58 8.66 26.76
C ASP A 36 -22.90 9.46 26.74
N PRO A 37 -23.79 9.29 27.73
CA PRO A 37 -25.05 10.03 27.79
C PRO A 37 -24.86 11.56 27.89
N GLN A 38 -23.69 12.03 28.31
CA GLN A 38 -23.31 13.45 28.35
C GLN A 38 -22.50 13.88 27.11
N GLY A 39 -22.30 12.98 26.15
CA GLY A 39 -21.59 13.25 24.91
C GLY A 39 -22.35 14.23 24.01
N VAL A 40 -21.60 15.03 23.26
CA VAL A 40 -22.15 16.02 22.32
C VAL A 40 -22.44 15.46 20.93
N HIS A 41 -22.00 14.22 20.66
CA HIS A 41 -22.15 13.57 19.36
C HIS A 41 -23.39 12.68 19.33
N THR A 42 -24.00 12.56 18.16
CA THR A 42 -25.15 11.71 17.90
C THR A 42 -24.76 10.36 17.32
N VAL A 43 -25.63 9.35 17.44
CA VAL A 43 -25.41 8.01 16.85
C VAL A 43 -25.24 8.09 15.33
N ALA A 44 -25.93 9.04 14.67
CA ALA A 44 -25.81 9.25 13.23
C ALA A 44 -24.43 9.79 12.84
N GLU A 45 -23.86 10.72 13.62
CA GLU A 45 -22.51 11.25 13.39
C GLU A 45 -21.43 10.20 13.59
N GLU A 46 -21.56 9.37 14.64
CA GLU A 46 -20.68 8.22 14.86
C GLU A 46 -20.74 7.21 13.72
N SER A 47 -21.95 6.92 13.22
CA SER A 47 -22.13 6.03 12.07
C SER A 47 -21.47 6.59 10.80
N ALA A 48 -21.64 7.88 10.52
CA ALA A 48 -20.99 8.53 9.38
C ALA A 48 -19.45 8.53 9.52
N ARG A 49 -18.93 8.80 10.72
CA ARG A 49 -17.49 8.70 11.04
C ARG A 49 -16.97 7.29 10.81
N TRP A 50 -17.67 6.27 11.30
CA TRP A 50 -17.31 4.87 11.12
C TRP A 50 -17.23 4.48 9.63
N GLN A 51 -18.29 4.77 8.86
CA GLN A 51 -18.33 4.44 7.42
C GLN A 51 -17.19 5.13 6.65
N PHE A 52 -16.88 6.38 6.98
CA PHE A 52 -15.75 7.08 6.37
C PHE A 52 -14.41 6.44 6.75
N GLN A 53 -14.23 6.08 8.02
CA GLN A 53 -13.02 5.41 8.49
C GLN A 53 -12.82 4.05 7.82
N GLU A 54 -13.89 3.27 7.57
CA GLU A 54 -13.78 2.01 6.83
C GLU A 54 -13.21 2.22 5.43
N LYS A 55 -13.73 3.21 4.70
CA LYS A 55 -13.22 3.60 3.36
C LYS A 55 -11.77 4.06 3.43
N LEU A 56 -11.43 4.92 4.41
CA LEU A 56 -10.08 5.40 4.63
C LEU A 56 -9.10 4.25 4.93
N GLN A 57 -9.49 3.31 5.80
CA GLN A 57 -8.65 2.16 6.11
C GLN A 57 -8.47 1.25 4.90
N ALA A 58 -9.48 1.08 4.04
CA ALA A 58 -9.33 0.36 2.78
C ALA A 58 -8.29 1.02 1.87
N LEU A 59 -8.41 2.33 1.63
CA LEU A 59 -7.44 3.09 0.84
C LEU A 59 -6.01 2.96 1.41
N ARG A 60 -5.86 3.10 2.74
CA ARG A 60 -4.55 2.98 3.40
C ARG A 60 -3.94 1.59 3.26
N ARG A 61 -4.75 0.53 3.37
CA ARG A 61 -4.28 -0.85 3.14
C ARG A 61 -3.80 -1.04 1.70
N ASP A 62 -4.55 -0.53 0.73
CA ASP A 62 -4.18 -0.67 -0.69
C ASP A 62 -2.91 0.12 -1.03
N ILE A 63 -2.76 1.33 -0.48
CA ILE A 63 -1.52 2.13 -0.60
C ILE A 63 -0.34 1.37 0.02
N ALA A 64 -0.50 0.82 1.22
CA ALA A 64 0.56 0.07 1.89
C ALA A 64 0.98 -1.18 1.09
N GLY A 65 0.01 -1.94 0.57
CA GLY A 65 0.29 -3.09 -0.29
C GLY A 65 0.99 -2.69 -1.60
N SER A 66 0.60 -1.56 -2.20
CA SER A 66 1.23 -1.05 -3.42
C SER A 66 2.67 -0.57 -3.18
N LEU A 67 2.94 0.05 -2.03
CA LEU A 67 4.30 0.43 -1.63
C LEU A 67 5.20 -0.81 -1.45
N GLU A 68 4.69 -1.86 -0.80
CA GLU A 68 5.42 -3.11 -0.64
C GLU A 68 5.71 -3.78 -1.99
N LEU A 69 4.70 -3.83 -2.86
CA LEU A 69 4.86 -4.34 -4.23
C LEU A 69 5.89 -3.53 -5.02
N ALA A 70 5.85 -2.20 -4.92
CA ALA A 70 6.79 -1.33 -5.61
C ALA A 70 8.24 -1.49 -5.08
N ASN A 71 8.43 -1.61 -3.76
CA ASN A 71 9.75 -1.80 -3.17
C ASN A 71 10.36 -3.17 -3.53
N SER A 72 9.56 -4.24 -3.47
CA SER A 72 9.99 -5.58 -3.89
C SER A 72 10.31 -5.62 -5.40
N THR A 73 9.49 -4.96 -6.23
CA THR A 73 9.75 -4.81 -7.67
C THR A 73 11.02 -4.02 -7.94
N SER A 74 11.32 -2.99 -7.14
CA SER A 74 12.57 -2.23 -7.26
C SER A 74 13.78 -3.14 -7.00
N THR A 75 13.70 -3.99 -5.97
CA THR A 75 14.76 -4.95 -5.66
C THR A 75 14.95 -5.96 -6.79
N ARG A 76 13.85 -6.43 -7.39
CA ARG A 76 13.85 -7.32 -8.56
C ARG A 76 14.49 -6.66 -9.78
N LEU A 77 14.17 -5.39 -10.08
CA LEU A 77 14.77 -4.64 -11.18
C LEU A 77 16.28 -4.42 -11.02
N GLU A 78 16.76 -4.22 -9.79
CA GLU A 78 18.21 -4.17 -9.51
C GLU A 78 18.90 -5.50 -9.80
N ALA A 79 18.25 -6.62 -9.51
CA ALA A 79 18.78 -7.95 -9.87
C ALA A 79 18.77 -8.17 -11.39
N ILE A 80 17.68 -7.78 -12.08
CA ILE A 80 17.57 -7.81 -13.55
C ILE A 80 18.70 -7.03 -14.20
N ARG A 81 19.00 -5.82 -13.71
CA ARG A 81 20.10 -5.01 -14.25
C ARG A 81 21.46 -5.69 -14.10
N ARG A 82 21.74 -6.26 -12.92
CA ARG A 82 22.97 -7.02 -12.71
C ARG A 82 23.06 -8.25 -13.63
N ALA A 83 21.96 -8.95 -13.85
CA ALA A 83 21.92 -10.08 -14.78
C ALA A 83 22.17 -9.65 -16.24
N LEU A 84 21.59 -8.51 -16.67
CA LEU A 84 21.88 -7.93 -17.98
C LEU A 84 23.37 -7.59 -18.13
N ASP A 85 23.96 -6.93 -17.13
CA ASP A 85 25.39 -6.57 -17.16
C ASP A 85 26.31 -7.81 -17.16
N ALA A 86 25.86 -8.92 -16.58
CA ALA A 86 26.56 -10.21 -16.58
C ALA A 86 26.29 -11.07 -17.82
N THR A 87 25.49 -10.60 -18.78
CA THR A 87 25.09 -11.36 -19.98
C THR A 87 25.68 -10.70 -21.23
N PRO A 88 26.82 -11.17 -21.78
CA PRO A 88 27.47 -10.55 -22.93
C PRO A 88 26.60 -10.43 -24.19
N ALA A 89 25.64 -11.34 -24.35
CA ALA A 89 24.69 -11.35 -25.47
C ALA A 89 23.52 -10.36 -25.30
N ALA A 90 23.39 -9.70 -24.14
CA ALA A 90 22.29 -8.78 -23.88
C ALA A 90 22.43 -7.50 -24.73
N PRO A 91 21.43 -7.16 -25.56
CA PRO A 91 21.53 -6.01 -26.45
C PRO A 91 21.28 -4.72 -25.67
N ARG A 92 21.95 -3.62 -26.06
CA ARG A 92 21.82 -2.31 -25.41
C ARG A 92 20.37 -1.84 -25.20
N PRO A 93 19.44 -2.00 -26.18
CA PRO A 93 18.03 -1.66 -25.98
C PRO A 93 17.37 -2.33 -24.78
N LEU A 94 17.76 -3.56 -24.41
CA LEU A 94 17.19 -4.26 -23.25
C LEU A 94 17.64 -3.62 -21.93
N HIS A 95 18.88 -3.14 -21.85
CA HIS A 95 19.34 -2.34 -20.70
C HIS A 95 18.61 -1.00 -20.62
N ASP A 96 18.35 -0.35 -21.75
CA ASP A 96 17.63 0.92 -21.80
C ASP A 96 16.17 0.74 -21.36
N GLN A 97 15.52 -0.36 -21.77
CA GLN A 97 14.19 -0.74 -21.31
C GLN A 97 14.16 -0.95 -19.79
N ALA A 98 15.10 -1.74 -19.23
CA ALA A 98 15.16 -1.97 -17.78
C ALA A 98 15.36 -0.66 -16.99
N ARG A 99 16.22 0.24 -17.47
CA ARG A 99 16.38 1.58 -16.87
C ARG A 99 15.12 2.42 -16.97
N ALA A 100 14.39 2.36 -18.08
CA ALA A 100 13.14 3.09 -18.26
C ALA A 100 12.05 2.61 -17.28
N VAL A 101 11.89 1.29 -17.13
CA VAL A 101 10.97 0.67 -16.17
C VAL A 101 11.34 1.08 -14.74
N GLN A 102 12.63 1.05 -14.38
CA GLN A 102 13.09 1.49 -13.06
C GLN A 102 12.81 2.97 -12.78
N ARG A 103 12.98 3.86 -13.78
CA ARG A 103 12.64 5.29 -13.64
C ARG A 103 11.16 5.49 -13.41
N ARG A 104 10.30 4.79 -14.16
CA ARG A 104 8.84 4.84 -13.98
C ARG A 104 8.43 4.33 -12.60
N LEU A 105 9.01 3.21 -12.13
CA LEU A 105 8.76 2.70 -10.78
C LEU A 105 9.21 3.69 -9.69
N SER A 106 10.35 4.36 -9.90
CA SER A 106 10.85 5.38 -8.97
C SER A 106 9.90 6.58 -8.89
N ALA A 107 9.32 7.01 -10.01
CA ALA A 107 8.31 8.07 -10.03
C ALA A 107 7.05 7.66 -9.25
N ILE A 108 6.55 6.43 -9.45
CA ILE A 108 5.42 5.89 -8.67
C ILE A 108 5.73 5.91 -7.17
N LEU A 109 6.93 5.48 -6.77
CA LEU A 109 7.33 5.54 -5.36
C LEU A 109 7.34 6.98 -4.83
N VAL A 110 7.80 7.95 -5.62
CA VAL A 110 7.76 9.37 -5.22
C VAL A 110 6.31 9.86 -5.03
N GLU A 111 5.39 9.53 -5.93
CA GLU A 111 3.98 9.92 -5.76
C GLU A 111 3.34 9.26 -4.52
N LEU A 112 3.61 7.97 -4.29
CA LEU A 112 3.01 7.22 -3.19
C LEU A 112 3.52 7.64 -1.80
N GLN A 113 4.84 7.84 -1.63
CA GLN A 113 5.48 8.06 -0.32
C GLN A 113 6.36 9.30 -0.23
N GLY A 114 6.39 10.13 -1.27
CA GLY A 114 7.21 11.34 -1.34
C GLY A 114 8.65 11.07 -1.78
N ASP A 115 9.32 12.13 -2.21
CA ASP A 115 10.75 12.07 -2.52
C ASP A 115 11.58 12.13 -1.24
N ARG A 116 12.02 10.96 -0.77
CA ARG A 116 12.86 10.83 0.43
C ARG A 116 14.20 11.58 0.32
N ARG A 117 14.74 11.78 -0.88
CA ARG A 117 16.05 12.45 -1.09
C ARG A 117 15.91 13.96 -0.97
N LEU A 118 14.83 14.53 -1.50
CA LEU A 118 14.51 15.95 -1.38
C LEU A 118 13.99 16.29 0.02
N GLY A 119 13.15 15.43 0.60
CA GLY A 119 12.63 15.61 1.96
C GLY A 119 13.74 15.66 3.02
N ALA A 120 14.81 14.87 2.85
CA ALA A 120 15.98 14.92 3.73
C ALA A 120 16.73 16.27 3.72
N ARG A 121 16.46 17.12 2.73
CA ARG A 121 17.09 18.44 2.56
C ARG A 121 16.16 19.60 2.94
N SER A 122 15.01 19.31 3.56
CA SER A 122 13.98 20.31 3.91
C SER A 122 13.51 21.15 2.72
N VAL A 123 13.58 20.59 1.51
CA VAL A 123 13.05 21.23 0.30
C VAL A 123 11.54 21.01 0.28
N PRO A 124 10.72 22.01 -0.05
CA PRO A 124 9.29 21.81 -0.24
C PRO A 124 9.03 20.74 -1.31
N THR A 125 8.41 19.62 -0.92
CA THR A 125 7.96 18.56 -1.82
C THR A 125 6.44 18.53 -1.88
N PRO A 126 5.83 18.14 -3.02
CA PRO A 126 4.40 17.85 -3.06
C PRO A 126 4.00 16.83 -1.99
N VAL A 127 2.80 17.00 -1.42
CA VAL A 127 2.28 16.08 -0.39
C VAL A 127 2.01 14.72 -1.03
N ALA A 128 2.66 13.68 -0.49
CA ALA A 128 2.55 12.32 -0.98
C ALA A 128 1.13 11.76 -0.79
N ILE A 129 0.74 10.80 -1.63
CA ILE A 129 -0.59 10.16 -1.55
C ILE A 129 -0.80 9.48 -0.19
N SER A 130 0.20 8.75 0.30
CA SER A 130 0.14 8.10 1.61
C SER A 130 0.02 9.10 2.76
N GLU A 131 0.68 10.26 2.64
CA GLU A 131 0.64 11.31 3.67
C GLU A 131 -0.77 11.89 3.80
N ARG A 132 -1.46 12.17 2.69
CA ARG A 132 -2.85 12.63 2.71
C ARG A 132 -3.75 11.67 3.50
N ALA A 133 -3.69 10.38 3.19
CA ALA A 133 -4.50 9.38 3.87
C ALA A 133 -4.10 9.19 5.35
N ASN A 134 -2.80 9.25 5.65
CA ASN A 134 -2.31 9.10 7.02
C ASN A 134 -2.64 10.31 7.90
N ASN A 135 -2.60 11.52 7.37
CA ASN A 135 -2.97 12.75 8.10
C ASN A 135 -4.43 12.69 8.53
N ILE A 136 -5.35 12.38 7.61
CA ILE A 136 -6.77 12.17 7.92
C ILE A 136 -6.92 11.09 9.00
N SER A 137 -6.24 9.94 8.86
CA SER A 137 -6.34 8.87 9.86
C SER A 137 -5.81 9.31 11.22
N SER A 138 -4.75 10.10 11.27
CA SER A 138 -4.14 10.56 12.51
C SER A 138 -5.06 11.52 13.28
N GLU A 139 -5.79 12.36 12.55
CA GLU A 139 -6.75 13.31 13.11
C GLU A 139 -8.03 12.59 13.56
N LEU A 140 -8.61 11.74 12.70
CA LEU A 140 -9.83 11.01 13.02
C LEU A 140 -9.67 9.93 14.09
N ASN A 141 -8.45 9.45 14.34
CA ASN A 141 -8.21 8.51 15.44
C ASN A 141 -8.23 9.17 16.83
N ARG A 142 -8.37 10.49 16.91
CA ARG A 142 -8.36 11.26 18.17
C ARG A 142 -9.67 12.01 18.44
N THR A 143 -10.70 11.76 17.64
CA THR A 143 -11.98 12.46 17.74
C THR A 143 -13.15 11.53 17.46
N LEU A 144 -14.28 11.87 18.05
CA LEU A 144 -15.60 11.27 17.85
C LEU A 144 -16.47 12.09 16.88
N ALA A 145 -15.99 13.27 16.47
CA ALA A 145 -16.67 14.11 15.50
C ALA A 145 -16.71 13.47 14.11
N ARG A 146 -17.72 13.85 13.33
CA ARG A 146 -17.81 13.50 11.91
C ARG A 146 -16.59 14.03 11.12
N PRO A 147 -16.22 13.39 9.99
CA PRO A 147 -15.21 13.92 9.09
C PRO A 147 -15.56 15.34 8.62
N THR A 148 -14.54 16.18 8.47
CA THR A 148 -14.69 17.52 7.90
C THR A 148 -14.78 17.45 6.38
N THR A 149 -15.30 18.51 5.76
CA THR A 149 -15.28 18.64 4.29
C THR A 149 -13.86 18.57 3.73
N THR A 150 -12.86 19.08 4.46
CA THR A 150 -11.45 18.95 4.07
C THR A 150 -10.98 17.50 4.11
N HIS A 151 -11.39 16.70 5.10
CA HIS A 151 -11.08 15.26 5.13
C HIS A 151 -11.65 14.54 3.92
N GLU A 152 -12.90 14.81 3.57
CA GLU A 152 -13.57 14.22 2.41
C GLU A 152 -12.87 14.59 1.09
N GLN A 153 -12.51 15.87 0.93
CA GLN A 153 -11.76 16.35 -0.23
C GLN A 153 -10.38 15.69 -0.35
N GLN A 154 -9.63 15.62 0.76
CA GLN A 154 -8.30 14.99 0.77
C GLN A 154 -8.38 13.48 0.51
N PHE A 155 -9.41 12.81 1.02
CA PHE A 155 -9.68 11.41 0.72
C PHE A 155 -9.96 11.19 -0.77
N GLN A 156 -10.77 12.05 -1.38
CA GLN A 156 -11.09 11.96 -2.81
C GLN A 156 -9.85 12.16 -3.68
N ILE A 157 -9.06 13.22 -3.41
CA ILE A 157 -7.80 13.50 -4.10
C ILE A 157 -6.84 12.32 -3.97
N ALA A 158 -6.64 11.79 -2.76
CA ALA A 158 -5.77 10.65 -2.53
C ALA A 158 -6.24 9.40 -3.29
N SER A 159 -7.55 9.15 -3.35
CA SER A 159 -8.15 8.01 -4.06
C SER A 159 -7.94 8.11 -5.57
N GLU A 160 -8.14 9.29 -6.16
CA GLU A 160 -7.96 9.52 -7.60
C GLU A 160 -6.51 9.37 -8.02
N LEU A 161 -5.59 10.04 -7.31
CA LEU A 161 -4.15 9.94 -7.55
C LEU A 161 -3.67 8.49 -7.38
N PHE A 162 -4.10 7.82 -6.31
CA PHE A 162 -3.73 6.43 -6.07
C PHE A 162 -4.22 5.49 -7.17
N SER A 163 -5.43 5.71 -7.71
CA SER A 163 -5.97 4.86 -8.78
C SER A 163 -5.07 4.88 -10.03
N ALA A 164 -4.57 6.06 -10.42
CA ALA A 164 -3.65 6.22 -11.54
C ALA A 164 -2.33 5.48 -11.28
N GLU A 165 -1.70 5.72 -10.12
CA GLU A 165 -0.42 5.11 -9.76
C GLU A 165 -0.52 3.58 -9.61
N ARG A 166 -1.63 3.09 -9.04
CA ARG A 166 -1.90 1.64 -8.94
C ARG A 166 -2.01 0.99 -10.31
N SER A 167 -2.67 1.64 -11.27
CA SER A 167 -2.78 1.13 -12.64
C SER A 167 -1.42 1.11 -13.34
N ALA A 168 -0.60 2.16 -13.15
CA ALA A 168 0.75 2.22 -13.69
C ALA A 168 1.66 1.14 -13.08
N LEU A 169 1.61 0.95 -11.77
CA LEU A 169 2.36 -0.09 -11.06
C LEU A 169 1.98 -1.49 -11.56
N ARG A 170 0.68 -1.75 -11.71
CA ARG A 170 0.19 -3.03 -12.25
C ARG A 170 0.78 -3.32 -13.63
N GLY A 171 0.75 -2.35 -14.55
CA GLY A 171 1.34 -2.50 -15.87
C GLY A 171 2.84 -2.82 -15.84
N LEU A 172 3.60 -2.16 -14.95
CA LEU A 172 5.03 -2.46 -14.80
C LEU A 172 5.26 -3.90 -14.31
N VAL A 173 4.51 -4.33 -13.30
CA VAL A 173 4.69 -5.63 -12.65
C VAL A 173 4.19 -6.80 -13.50
N GLU A 174 3.05 -6.64 -14.16
CA GLU A 174 2.39 -7.72 -14.89
C GLU A 174 2.86 -7.81 -16.36
N THR A 175 3.40 -6.74 -16.92
CA THR A 175 3.77 -6.68 -18.35
C THR A 175 5.23 -6.33 -18.56
N ASP A 176 5.67 -5.16 -18.10
CA ASP A 176 6.99 -4.64 -18.49
C ASP A 176 8.15 -5.46 -17.87
N VAL A 177 8.06 -5.82 -16.58
CA VAL A 177 9.07 -6.63 -15.89
C VAL A 177 9.15 -8.05 -16.47
N PRO A 178 8.03 -8.80 -16.61
CA PRO A 178 8.05 -10.13 -17.21
C PRO A 178 8.60 -10.15 -18.64
N ALA A 179 8.33 -9.10 -19.44
CA ALA A 179 8.87 -9.00 -20.80
C ALA A 179 10.41 -8.96 -20.80
N ILE A 180 11.03 -8.18 -19.90
CA ILE A 180 12.50 -8.12 -19.77
C ILE A 180 13.05 -9.47 -19.31
N GLU A 181 12.40 -10.11 -18.35
CA GLU A 181 12.83 -11.40 -17.81
C GLU A 181 12.75 -12.52 -18.84
N LYS A 182 11.73 -12.51 -19.70
CA LYS A 182 11.62 -13.47 -20.81
C LYS A 182 12.80 -13.34 -21.77
N GLU A 183 13.22 -12.11 -22.08
CA GLU A 183 14.41 -11.90 -22.91
C GLU A 183 15.70 -12.32 -22.20
N LEU A 184 15.84 -12.04 -20.90
CA LEU A 184 16.97 -12.53 -20.10
C LEU A 184 17.07 -14.06 -20.14
N GLU A 185 15.94 -14.75 -20.00
CA GLU A 185 15.90 -16.22 -20.07
C GLU A 185 16.32 -16.71 -21.47
N ARG A 186 15.78 -16.11 -22.54
CA ARG A 186 16.16 -16.44 -23.93
C ARG A 186 17.66 -16.24 -24.20
N LEU A 187 18.27 -15.27 -23.52
CA LEU A 187 19.69 -14.96 -23.62
C LEU A 187 20.58 -15.83 -22.72
N GLY A 188 20.00 -16.77 -21.96
CA GLY A 188 20.74 -17.62 -21.04
C GLY A 188 21.35 -16.86 -19.85
N ALA A 189 20.74 -15.73 -19.47
CA ALA A 189 21.24 -14.91 -18.38
C ALA A 189 21.15 -15.63 -17.02
N PRO A 190 22.04 -15.29 -16.06
CA PRO A 190 21.94 -15.80 -14.69
C PRO A 190 20.56 -15.60 -14.08
N TYR A 191 20.15 -16.51 -13.18
CA TYR A 191 18.86 -16.44 -12.49
C TYR A 191 18.69 -15.12 -11.72
N THR A 192 17.45 -14.60 -11.71
CA THR A 192 17.04 -13.41 -10.97
C THR A 192 15.86 -13.75 -10.06
N PRO A 193 15.82 -13.27 -8.79
CA PRO A 193 14.74 -13.60 -7.86
C PRO A 193 13.36 -13.30 -8.43
N GLY A 194 12.44 -14.25 -8.30
CA GLY A 194 11.06 -14.13 -8.78
C GLY A 194 10.86 -14.41 -10.27
N ARG A 195 11.94 -14.52 -11.06
CA ARG A 195 11.87 -15.02 -12.44
C ARG A 195 11.42 -16.48 -12.40
N ILE A 196 10.47 -16.84 -13.27
CA ILE A 196 10.02 -18.22 -13.44
C ILE A 196 10.88 -18.81 -14.57
N PRO A 197 11.70 -19.85 -14.31
CA PRO A 197 12.45 -20.52 -15.36
C PRO A 197 11.49 -21.14 -16.38
N LEU A 198 11.80 -21.01 -17.66
CA LEU A 198 11.06 -21.71 -18.69
C LEU A 198 11.48 -23.18 -18.66
N VAL A 199 10.51 -24.08 -18.53
CA VAL A 199 10.78 -25.52 -18.69
C VAL A 199 10.90 -25.77 -20.19
N ASN A 200 12.09 -26.19 -20.62
CA ASN A 200 12.32 -26.68 -21.99
C ASN A 200 11.90 -28.14 -22.10
#